data_AF-A0A955WAC5-F1
#
_entry.id   AF-A0A955WAC5-F1
#
_cell.length_a   1.000
_cell.length_b   1.000
_cell.length_c   1.000
_cell.angle_alpha   90.00
_cell.angle_beta   90.00
_cell.angle_gamma   90.00
#
_symmetry.space_group_name_H-M   'P 1'
#
loop_
_entity.id
_entity.type
_entity.pdbx_description
1 polymer ?
#
loop_
_entity_poly.entity_id
_entity_poly.type
_entity_poly.pdbx_seq_one_letter_code
_entity_poly.pdbx_strand_id
1 'polypeptide(L)'
;MPIPAFLRADPPTSIDQGPDPKALATFLDATRKTTEFFFRPRVFGVEHVPKGGALVVANHNSVGVMPEIHVLAYSWFPVHGADALPRTLVHGTSFRVGPVARFFTALGAVPAAPEMASELLQSGYKVLAFPGG
;
A
#
# COMPACT_ATOMS: atom_id res chain seq x y z
N MET A 1 -10.45 -16.38 -19.34
CA MET A 1 -9.95 -15.81 -20.61
C MET A 1 -8.52 -15.34 -20.39
N PRO A 2 -7.54 -15.67 -21.25
CA PRO A 2 -6.16 -15.23 -21.07
C PRO A 2 -6.04 -13.70 -21.23
N ILE A 3 -5.24 -13.05 -20.39
CA ILE A 3 -4.97 -11.60 -20.50
C ILE A 3 -4.27 -11.34 -21.84
N PRO A 4 -4.76 -10.40 -22.68
CA PRO A 4 -4.11 -10.05 -23.94
C PRO A 4 -2.66 -9.62 -23.73
N ALA A 5 -1.75 -9.98 -24.65
CA ALA A 5 -0.32 -9.74 -24.47
C ALA A 5 0.02 -8.25 -24.22
N PHE A 6 -0.68 -7.33 -24.88
CA PHE A 6 -0.50 -5.88 -24.71
C PHE A 6 -0.99 -5.32 -23.37
N LEU A 7 -1.73 -6.12 -22.59
CA LEU A 7 -2.18 -5.78 -21.24
C LEU A 7 -1.39 -6.53 -20.16
N ARG A 8 -0.35 -7.30 -20.51
CA ARG A 8 0.49 -7.97 -19.51
C ARG A 8 1.50 -6.98 -18.92
N ALA A 9 1.87 -7.23 -17.68
CA ALA A 9 3.01 -6.60 -17.03
C ALA A 9 3.72 -7.63 -16.17
N ASP A 10 5.00 -7.39 -15.96
CA ASP A 10 5.82 -8.18 -15.04
C ASP A 10 5.80 -7.53 -13.66
N PRO A 11 5.79 -8.35 -12.59
CA PRO A 11 5.88 -7.83 -11.22
C PRO A 11 7.24 -7.17 -10.98
N PRO A 12 7.31 -6.14 -10.12
CA PRO A 12 8.59 -5.60 -9.68
C PRO A 12 9.37 -6.65 -8.89
N THR A 13 10.69 -6.64 -9.05
CA THR A 13 11.60 -7.63 -8.44
C THR A 13 12.57 -7.04 -7.41
N SER A 14 12.51 -5.73 -7.15
CA SER A 14 13.28 -5.05 -6.10
C SER A 14 12.44 -3.97 -5.41
N ILE A 15 12.89 -3.52 -4.25
CA ILE A 15 12.20 -2.50 -3.44
C ILE A 15 12.60 -1.06 -3.79
N ASP A 16 13.62 -0.90 -4.64
CA ASP A 16 14.28 0.37 -4.98
C ASP A 16 13.29 1.41 -5.50
N GLN A 17 12.26 0.94 -6.20
CA GLN A 17 11.16 1.78 -6.65
C GLN A 17 10.25 2.08 -5.45
N GLY A 18 10.48 3.23 -4.83
CA GLY A 18 9.54 3.86 -3.91
C GLY A 18 8.28 4.37 -4.62
N PRO A 19 7.29 4.88 -3.86
CA PRO A 19 6.09 5.47 -4.45
C PRO A 19 6.44 6.70 -5.31
N ASP A 20 5.79 6.81 -6.47
CA ASP A 20 5.83 8.04 -7.27
C ASP A 20 5.15 9.18 -6.48
N PRO A 21 5.83 10.32 -6.26
CA PRO A 21 5.30 11.39 -5.41
C PRO A 21 3.94 11.93 -5.88
N LYS A 22 3.73 12.01 -7.21
CA LYS A 22 2.49 12.54 -7.78
C LYS A 22 1.35 11.53 -7.65
N ALA A 23 1.62 10.26 -7.91
CA ALA A 23 0.67 9.17 -7.72
C ALA A 23 0.26 9.06 -6.25
N LEU A 24 1.23 9.12 -5.32
CA LEU A 24 0.96 9.07 -3.89
C LEU A 24 0.14 10.28 -3.42
N ALA A 25 0.49 11.50 -3.83
CA ALA A 25 -0.28 12.69 -3.50
C ALA A 25 -1.73 12.61 -4.02
N THR A 26 -1.90 12.13 -5.26
CA THR A 26 -3.23 11.93 -5.85
C THR A 26 -4.03 10.89 -5.08
N PHE A 27 -3.39 9.78 -4.69
CA PHE A 27 -4.00 8.74 -3.87
C PHE A 27 -4.40 9.25 -2.49
N LEU A 28 -3.55 10.04 -1.83
CA LEU A 28 -3.85 10.62 -0.51
C LEU A 28 -5.02 11.60 -0.54
N ASP A 29 -5.11 12.45 -1.57
CA ASP A 29 -6.26 13.36 -1.74
C ASP A 29 -7.56 12.58 -2.01
N ALA A 30 -7.49 11.53 -2.85
CA ALA A 30 -8.64 10.68 -3.13
C ALA A 30 -9.10 9.86 -1.91
N THR A 31 -8.17 9.27 -1.17
CA THR A 31 -8.48 8.50 0.05
C THR A 31 -9.05 9.40 1.13
N ARG A 32 -8.53 10.63 1.31
CA ARG A 32 -9.11 11.63 2.20
C ARG A 32 -10.58 11.92 1.85
N LYS A 33 -10.86 12.32 0.61
CA LYS A 33 -12.21 12.71 0.17
C LYS A 33 -13.21 11.56 0.33
N THR A 34 -12.83 10.36 -0.08
CA THR A 34 -13.70 9.18 0.02
C THR A 34 -13.91 8.77 1.48
N THR A 35 -12.87 8.82 2.32
CA THR A 35 -12.95 8.43 3.73
C THR A 35 -13.82 9.36 4.55
N GLU A 36 -13.66 10.67 4.38
CA GLU A 36 -14.47 11.69 5.06
C GLU A 36 -15.94 11.61 4.63
N PHE A 37 -16.21 11.33 3.35
CA PHE A 37 -17.55 11.23 2.82
C PHE A 37 -18.29 9.97 3.28
N PHE A 38 -17.66 8.80 3.18
CA PHE A 38 -18.33 7.51 3.39
C PHE A 38 -18.21 6.97 4.82
N PHE A 39 -17.04 7.10 5.47
CA PHE A 39 -16.71 6.25 6.62
C PHE A 39 -16.60 6.99 7.95
N ARG A 40 -16.25 8.28 7.95
CA ARG A 40 -16.08 9.10 9.18
C ARG A 40 -15.35 8.33 10.30
N PRO A 41 -14.15 7.80 10.02
CA PRO A 41 -13.47 6.90 10.94
C PRO A 41 -13.08 7.62 12.23
N ARG A 42 -13.08 6.88 13.35
CA ARG A 42 -12.41 7.30 14.58
C ARG A 42 -11.06 6.60 14.65
N VAL A 43 -10.00 7.38 14.72
CA VAL A 43 -8.63 6.89 14.77
C VAL A 43 -8.00 7.33 16.09
N PHE A 44 -7.33 6.40 16.76
CA PHE A 44 -6.66 6.61 18.03
C PHE A 44 -5.26 6.02 17.96
N GLY A 45 -4.30 6.57 18.71
CA GLY A 45 -2.98 5.98 18.84
C GLY A 45 -2.08 6.16 17.62
N VAL A 46 -2.40 7.10 16.71
CA VAL A 46 -1.56 7.38 15.53
C VAL A 46 -0.17 7.86 15.94
N GLU A 47 -0.04 8.53 17.07
CA GLU A 47 1.20 8.97 17.69
C GLU A 47 2.13 7.81 18.11
N HIS A 48 1.61 6.59 18.27
CA HIS A 48 2.39 5.42 18.66
C HIS A 48 3.08 4.71 17.48
N VAL A 49 2.89 5.19 16.25
CA VAL A 49 3.54 4.62 15.07
C VAL A 49 5.06 4.79 15.20
N PRO A 50 5.85 3.70 15.18
CA PRO A 50 7.29 3.78 15.39
C PRO A 50 8.00 4.44 14.20
N LYS A 51 9.15 5.06 14.45
CA LYS A 51 10.07 5.47 13.39
C LYS A 51 10.78 4.23 12.81
N GLY A 52 11.15 4.29 11.53
CA GLY A 52 11.83 3.18 10.85
C GLY A 52 10.92 1.99 10.53
N GLY A 53 11.54 0.81 10.36
CA GLY A 53 10.89 -0.40 9.88
C GLY A 53 10.00 -1.03 10.93
N ALA A 54 8.78 -1.40 10.54
CA ALA A 54 7.81 -2.07 11.40
C ALA A 54 6.83 -2.90 10.58
N LEU A 55 6.42 -4.04 11.14
CA LEU A 55 5.34 -4.84 10.58
C LEU A 55 4.00 -4.33 11.12
N VAL A 56 3.19 -3.74 10.26
CA VAL A 56 1.83 -3.30 10.55
C VAL A 56 0.90 -4.47 10.26
N VAL A 57 0.28 -5.00 11.30
CA VAL A 57 -0.64 -6.14 11.19
C VAL A 57 -2.05 -5.62 11.32
N ALA A 58 -2.89 -5.89 10.32
CA ALA A 58 -4.28 -5.47 10.30
C ALA A 58 -5.19 -6.59 9.78
N ASN A 59 -6.49 -6.48 10.03
CA ASN A 59 -7.51 -7.33 9.42
C ASN A 59 -7.87 -6.83 8.01
N HIS A 60 -8.13 -7.74 7.08
CA HIS A 60 -8.61 -7.42 5.73
C HIS A 60 -10.11 -7.72 5.67
N ASN A 61 -10.92 -6.68 5.51
CA ASN A 61 -12.38 -6.78 5.63
C ASN A 61 -13.11 -6.41 4.34
N SER A 62 -12.40 -6.29 3.22
CA SER A 62 -12.94 -5.71 2.00
C SER A 62 -12.33 -6.35 0.75
N VAL A 63 -13.05 -6.26 -0.37
CA VAL A 63 -12.53 -6.61 -1.70
C VAL A 63 -12.76 -5.41 -2.62
N GLY A 64 -11.70 -4.94 -3.28
CA GLY A 64 -11.77 -3.83 -4.24
C GLY A 64 -11.49 -2.46 -3.62
N VAL A 65 -12.51 -1.79 -3.09
CA VAL A 65 -12.30 -0.55 -2.32
C VAL A 65 -11.82 -0.99 -0.95
N MET A 66 -10.56 -0.73 -0.63
CA MET A 66 -9.91 -1.17 0.61
C MET A 66 -9.94 -0.03 1.64
N PRO A 67 -11.11 0.26 2.28
CA PRO A 67 -11.27 1.42 3.16
C PRO A 67 -10.30 1.38 4.33
N GLU A 68 -9.89 0.22 4.80
CA GLU A 68 -8.89 0.09 5.86
C GLU A 68 -7.54 0.68 5.46
N ILE A 69 -7.12 0.49 4.20
CA ILE A 69 -5.89 1.10 3.66
C ILE A 69 -6.08 2.61 3.50
N HIS A 70 -7.27 3.04 3.09
CA HIS A 70 -7.57 4.47 2.93
C HIS A 70 -7.54 5.20 4.28
N VAL A 71 -8.16 4.63 5.30
CA VAL A 71 -8.18 5.17 6.67
C VAL A 71 -6.76 5.20 7.25
N LEU A 72 -5.96 4.16 7.03
CA LEU A 72 -4.55 4.13 7.44
C LEU A 72 -3.78 5.27 6.78
N ALA A 73 -3.81 5.36 5.46
CA ALA A 73 -3.08 6.39 4.71
C ALA A 73 -3.54 7.82 5.10
N TYR A 74 -4.85 8.03 5.17
CA TYR A 74 -5.48 9.29 5.58
C TYR A 74 -5.05 9.73 6.98
N SER A 75 -4.99 8.81 7.93
CA SER A 75 -4.71 9.15 9.33
C SER A 75 -3.22 9.28 9.64
N TRP A 76 -2.36 8.47 9.01
CA TRP A 76 -0.93 8.47 9.28
C TRP A 76 -0.20 9.60 8.56
N PHE A 77 -0.58 9.89 7.31
CA PHE A 77 0.13 10.86 6.46
C PHE A 77 0.24 12.26 7.09
N PRO A 78 -0.82 12.87 7.66
CA PRO A 78 -0.72 14.21 8.26
C PRO A 78 0.19 14.29 9.48
N VAL A 79 0.43 13.16 10.17
CA VAL A 79 1.21 13.09 11.42
C VAL A 79 2.66 12.72 11.14
N HIS A 80 2.90 11.79 10.21
CA HIS A 80 4.22 11.18 10.01
C HIS A 80 4.82 11.39 8.61
N GLY A 81 4.06 11.96 7.68
CA GLY A 81 4.49 12.16 6.30
C GLY A 81 4.41 10.89 5.44
N ALA A 82 4.78 11.04 4.16
CA ALA A 82 4.70 9.97 3.15
C ALA A 82 5.61 8.78 3.47
N ASP A 83 6.83 9.03 3.97
CA ASP A 83 7.84 8.00 4.20
C ASP A 83 7.47 7.01 5.32
N ALA A 84 6.53 7.41 6.18
CA ALA A 84 6.03 6.57 7.26
C ALA A 84 4.85 5.67 6.82
N LEU A 85 4.33 5.82 5.61
CA LEU A 85 3.28 4.96 5.09
C LEU A 85 3.82 3.56 4.78
N PRO A 86 3.11 2.49 5.15
CA PRO A 86 3.55 1.13 4.85
C PRO A 86 3.62 0.86 3.35
N ARG A 87 4.68 0.18 2.92
CA ARG A 87 4.79 -0.44 1.60
C ARG A 87 3.88 -1.67 1.61
N THR A 88 2.94 -1.71 0.67
CA THR A 88 1.92 -2.77 0.61
C THR A 88 2.45 -3.98 -0.15
N LEU A 89 2.24 -5.17 0.42
CA LEU A 89 2.49 -6.45 -0.25
C LEU A 89 1.25 -6.84 -1.04
N VAL A 90 1.39 -7.00 -2.35
CA VAL A 90 0.26 -7.29 -3.24
C VAL A 90 0.44 -8.66 -3.87
N HIS A 91 -0.64 -9.43 -3.95
CA HIS A 91 -0.61 -10.75 -4.56
C HIS A 91 -0.13 -10.68 -6.02
N GLY A 92 0.78 -11.60 -6.41
CA GLY A 92 1.46 -11.56 -7.70
C GLY A 92 0.52 -11.52 -8.93
N THR A 93 -0.71 -12.05 -8.80
CA THR A 93 -1.70 -11.99 -9.89
C THR A 93 -2.15 -10.57 -10.22
N SER A 94 -2.14 -9.65 -9.26
CA SER A 94 -2.51 -8.25 -9.47
C SER A 94 -1.52 -7.53 -10.39
N PHE A 95 -0.28 -8.00 -10.46
CA PHE A 95 0.73 -7.46 -11.37
C PHE A 95 0.62 -7.97 -12.81
N ARG A 96 -0.24 -8.98 -13.08
CA ARG A 96 -0.38 -9.54 -14.44
C ARG A 96 -1.17 -8.64 -15.40
N VAL A 97 -1.91 -7.67 -14.88
CA VAL A 97 -2.73 -6.73 -15.67
C VAL A 97 -2.07 -5.36 -15.62
N GLY A 98 -1.52 -4.89 -16.73
CA GLY A 98 -0.67 -3.71 -16.84
C GLY A 98 -1.23 -2.44 -16.17
N PRO A 99 -2.49 -2.06 -16.38
CA PRO A 99 -3.08 -0.92 -15.65
C PRO A 99 -3.07 -1.10 -14.12
N VAL A 100 -3.38 -2.30 -13.63
CA VAL A 100 -3.42 -2.61 -12.19
C VAL A 100 -2.00 -2.66 -11.61
N ALA A 101 -1.08 -3.29 -12.34
CA ALA A 101 0.34 -3.33 -12.00
C ALA A 101 0.93 -1.92 -11.88
N ARG A 102 0.69 -1.06 -12.88
CA ARG A 102 1.15 0.34 -12.87
C ARG A 102 0.62 1.12 -11.69
N PHE A 103 -0.66 0.94 -11.33
CA PHE A 103 -1.24 1.58 -10.17
C PHE A 103 -0.54 1.16 -8.87
N PHE A 104 -0.40 -0.14 -8.65
CA PHE A 104 0.26 -0.67 -7.45
C PHE A 104 1.73 -0.28 -7.37
N THR A 105 2.49 -0.43 -8.46
CA THR A 105 3.91 -0.03 -8.53
C THR A 105 4.08 1.47 -8.31
N ALA A 106 3.21 2.31 -8.86
CA ALA A 106 3.27 3.76 -8.64
C ALA A 106 3.02 4.16 -7.18
N LEU A 107 2.29 3.34 -6.41
CA LEU A 107 2.14 3.49 -4.96
C LEU A 107 3.25 2.78 -4.16
N GLY A 108 4.27 2.26 -4.83
CA GLY A 108 5.39 1.55 -4.22
C GLY A 108 5.04 0.12 -3.78
N ALA A 109 3.91 -0.45 -4.17
CA ALA A 109 3.60 -1.82 -3.79
C ALA A 109 4.58 -2.82 -4.43
N VAL A 110 4.89 -3.88 -3.71
CA VAL A 110 5.77 -4.97 -4.16
C VAL A 110 5.03 -6.31 -4.10
N PRO A 111 5.48 -7.35 -4.82
CA PRO A 111 4.89 -8.67 -4.71
C PRO A 111 4.95 -9.17 -3.27
N ALA A 112 3.90 -9.88 -2.86
CA ALA A 112 3.84 -10.58 -1.59
C ALA A 112 4.81 -11.78 -1.56
N ALA A 113 6.10 -11.48 -1.43
CA ALA A 113 7.20 -12.44 -1.27
C ALA A 113 7.93 -12.17 0.06
N PRO A 114 8.27 -13.21 0.85
CA PRO A 114 8.97 -13.05 2.12
C PRO A 114 10.28 -12.25 2.02
N GLU A 115 11.01 -12.42 0.92
CA GLU A 115 12.28 -11.75 0.66
C GLU A 115 12.09 -10.24 0.53
N MET A 116 11.07 -9.81 -0.23
CA MET A 116 10.72 -8.40 -0.41
C MET A 116 10.29 -7.76 0.92
N ALA A 117 9.49 -8.48 1.71
CA ALA A 117 9.05 -8.00 3.02
C ALA A 117 10.24 -7.83 3.98
N SER A 118 11.16 -8.81 3.99
CA SER A 118 12.38 -8.77 4.80
C SER A 118 13.27 -7.59 4.40
N GLU A 119 13.48 -7.38 3.10
CA GLU A 119 14.31 -6.29 2.57
C GLU A 119 13.72 -4.91 2.90
N LEU A 120 12.41 -4.75 2.79
CA LEU A 120 11.70 -3.53 3.17
C LEU A 120 11.92 -3.20 4.65
N LEU A 121 11.70 -4.18 5.53
CA LEU A 121 11.85 -4.00 6.98
C LEU A 121 13.29 -3.64 7.36
N GLN A 122 14.28 -4.34 6.78
CA GLN A 122 15.70 -4.06 7.01
C GLN A 122 16.11 -2.68 6.49
N SER A 123 15.47 -2.21 5.42
CA SER A 123 15.71 -0.87 4.84
C SER A 123 14.95 0.25 5.56
N GLY A 124 14.28 -0.06 6.68
CA GLY A 124 13.57 0.93 7.49
C GLY A 124 12.16 1.28 7.00
N TYR A 125 11.65 0.59 5.98
CA TYR A 125 10.26 0.73 5.54
C TYR A 125 9.32 -0.08 6.43
N LYS A 126 8.10 0.44 6.58
CA LYS A 126 7.01 -0.33 7.20
C LYS A 126 6.36 -1.24 6.16
N VAL A 127 5.87 -2.38 6.61
CA VAL A 127 5.17 -3.36 5.76
C VAL A 127 3.78 -3.60 6.33
N LEU A 128 2.76 -3.55 5.49
CA LEU A 128 1.38 -3.88 5.87
C LEU A 128 1.08 -5.35 5.56
N ALA A 129 0.64 -6.10 6.57
CA ALA A 129 0.29 -7.50 6.47
C ALA A 129 -1.13 -7.76 6.97
N PHE A 130 -1.85 -8.60 6.22
CA PHE A 130 -3.19 -9.06 6.54
C PHE A 130 -3.17 -10.59 6.76
N PRO A 131 -2.96 -11.07 8.00
CA PRO A 131 -2.71 -12.50 8.26
C PRO A 131 -3.95 -13.39 8.06
N GLY A 132 -5.14 -12.80 7.94
CA GLY A 132 -6.40 -13.53 7.70
C GLY A 132 -6.58 -14.03 6.27
N GLY A 133 -5.82 -13.49 5.31
CA GLY A 133 -6.07 -13.68 3.87
C GLY A 133 -7.07 -12.67 3.33
#